data_AF-A0A5B2ZEF7-F1
#
_entry.id   AF-A0A5B2ZEF7-F1
#
_cell.length_a   1.000
_cell.length_b   1.000
_cell.length_c   1.000
_cell.angle_alpha   90.00
_cell.angle_beta   90.00
_cell.angle_gamma   90.00
#
_symmetry.space_group_name_H-M   'P 1'
#
loop_
_entity.id
_entity.type
_entity.pdbx_description
1 polymer ?
#
loop_
_entity_poly.entity_id
_entity_poly.type
_entity_poly.pdbx_seq_one_letter_code
_entity_poly.pdbx_strand_id
1 'polypeptide(L)'
;MKLWLGWILVHSVLAASLWSGFVDGVEGAARIGLFVCWVLIVLSFFAHSDRVQAKRDEDPVPTWLNVLVDLLVLLFLVWHDAVLTAAFWLLHIGLWLSARELRRTAGRAPK
;
A
#
# COMPACT_ATOMS: atom_id res chain seq x y z
N MET A 1 -1.84 0.32 19.05
CA MET A 1 -0.36 0.45 19.03
C MET A 1 0.35 -0.59 18.14
N LYS A 2 0.15 -1.91 18.32
CA LYS A 2 0.91 -2.95 17.56
C LYS A 2 0.78 -2.83 16.02
N LEU A 3 -0.42 -2.52 15.50
CA LEU A 3 -0.66 -2.36 14.06
C LEU A 3 -0.01 -1.11 13.45
N TRP A 4 0.08 -0.02 14.22
CA TRP A 4 0.71 1.23 13.79
C TRP A 4 2.22 1.06 13.64
N LEU A 5 2.84 0.37 14.62
CA LEU A 5 4.26 0.07 14.57
C LEU A 5 4.59 -0.84 13.38
N GLY A 6 3.76 -1.86 13.13
CA GLY A 6 3.90 -2.73 11.96
C GLY A 6 3.78 -1.98 10.64
N TRP A 7 2.84 -1.03 10.54
CA TRP A 7 2.71 -0.17 9.37
C TRP A 7 3.96 0.68 9.14
N ILE A 8 4.48 1.34 10.18
CA ILE A 8 5.71 2.13 10.09
C ILE A 8 6.87 1.25 9.62
N LEU A 9 7.07 0.10 10.25
CA LEU A 9 8.18 -0.81 9.94
C LEU A 9 8.15 -1.25 8.47
N VAL A 10 6.99 -1.65 7.96
CA VAL A 10 6.84 -2.07 6.57
C VAL A 10 7.17 -0.94 5.61
N HIS A 11 6.66 0.27 5.85
CA HIS A 11 6.90 1.41 4.96
C HIS A 11 8.32 1.97 5.07
N SER A 12 8.95 1.90 6.25
CA SER A 12 10.36 2.25 6.41
C SER A 12 11.27 1.26 5.69
N VAL A 13 11.00 -0.04 5.79
CA VAL A 13 11.74 -1.07 5.04
C VAL A 13 11.53 -0.88 3.54
N LEU A 14 10.30 -0.62 3.09
CA LEU A 14 10.00 -0.34 1.69
C LEU A 14 10.77 0.88 1.19
N ALA A 15 10.68 2.02 1.88
CA ALA A 15 11.33 3.26 1.50
C ALA A 15 12.86 3.11 1.46
N ALA A 16 13.46 2.51 2.48
CA ALA A 16 14.90 2.26 2.53
C ALA A 16 15.34 1.32 1.40
N SER A 17 14.59 0.24 1.14
CA SER A 17 14.93 -0.72 0.09
C SER A 17 14.82 -0.12 -1.31
N LEU A 18 13.77 0.67 -1.56
CA LEU A 18 13.59 1.38 -2.82
C LEU A 18 14.69 2.43 -3.03
N TRP A 19 14.99 3.23 -2.01
CA TRP A 19 16.04 4.24 -2.08
C TRP A 19 17.40 3.60 -2.37
N SER A 20 17.86 2.67 -1.51
CA SER A 20 19.16 2.04 -1.72
C SER A 20 19.21 1.19 -2.99
N GLY A 21 18.08 0.65 -3.43
CA GLY A 21 17.98 -0.11 -4.67
C GLY A 21 18.15 0.74 -5.93
N PHE A 22 17.39 1.82 -6.03
CA PHE A 22 17.27 2.61 -7.26
C PHE A 22 18.12 3.87 -7.29
N VAL A 23 18.46 4.44 -6.12
CA VAL A 23 19.31 5.64 -5.99
C VAL A 23 20.77 5.23 -5.76
N ASP A 24 21.03 4.34 -4.78
CA ASP A 24 22.40 3.92 -4.45
C ASP A 24 22.90 2.77 -5.36
N GLY A 25 22.03 2.19 -6.20
CA GLY A 25 22.38 1.13 -7.15
C GLY A 25 22.57 -0.26 -6.54
N VAL A 26 22.08 -0.51 -5.32
CA VAL A 26 22.21 -1.80 -4.65
C VAL A 26 21.16 -2.78 -5.19
N GLU A 27 21.53 -3.63 -6.15
CA GLU A 27 20.59 -4.55 -6.82
C GLU A 27 19.75 -5.40 -5.85
N GLY A 28 20.35 -5.89 -4.76
CA GLY A 28 19.64 -6.67 -3.75
C GLY A 28 18.52 -5.88 -3.07
N ALA A 29 18.75 -4.60 -2.77
CA ALA A 29 17.77 -3.72 -2.15
C ALA A 29 16.61 -3.41 -3.13
N ALA A 30 16.91 -3.21 -4.42
CA ALA A 30 15.89 -3.00 -5.44
C ALA A 30 14.93 -4.19 -5.53
N ARG A 31 15.46 -5.43 -5.53
CA ARG A 31 14.66 -6.65 -5.55
C ARG A 31 13.78 -6.78 -4.31
N ILE A 32 14.29 -6.45 -3.13
CA ILE A 32 13.52 -6.46 -1.88
C ILE A 32 12.41 -5.42 -1.92
N GLY A 33 12.71 -4.19 -2.35
CA GLY A 33 11.72 -3.11 -2.46
C GLY A 33 10.57 -3.49 -3.41
N LEU A 34 10.91 -3.98 -4.60
CA LEU A 34 9.92 -4.47 -5.58
C LEU A 34 9.11 -5.66 -5.05
N PHE A 35 9.75 -6.60 -4.36
CA PHE A 35 9.06 -7.72 -3.74
C PHE A 35 8.04 -7.26 -2.70
N VAL A 36 8.41 -6.34 -1.81
CA VAL A 36 7.50 -5.75 -0.83
C VAL A 36 6.35 -5.03 -1.54
N CYS A 37 6.61 -4.31 -2.63
CA CYS A 37 5.55 -3.69 -3.42
C CYS A 37 4.51 -4.72 -3.89
N TRP A 38 4.98 -5.81 -4.50
CA TRP A 38 4.11 -6.87 -5.01
C TRP A 38 3.32 -7.58 -3.91
N VAL A 39 3.94 -7.83 -2.75
CA VAL A 39 3.24 -8.40 -1.60
C VAL A 39 2.09 -7.48 -1.16
N LEU A 40 2.32 -6.17 -1.05
CA LEU A 40 1.29 -5.21 -0.67
C LEU A 40 0.16 -5.09 -1.70
N ILE A 41 0.51 -5.13 -3.00
CA ILE A 41 -0.46 -5.19 -4.10
C ILE A 41 -1.35 -6.42 -3.94
N VAL A 42 -0.77 -7.61 -3.85
CA VAL A 42 -1.50 -8.89 -3.73
C VAL A 42 -2.36 -8.93 -2.47
N LEU A 43 -1.83 -8.47 -1.33
CA LEU A 43 -2.60 -8.38 -0.09
C LEU A 43 -3.82 -7.46 -0.20
N SER A 44 -3.76 -6.45 -1.07
CA SER A 44 -4.89 -5.54 -1.28
C SER A 44 -6.01 -6.15 -2.08
N PHE A 45 -5.70 -7.07 -3.01
CA PHE A 45 -6.70 -7.91 -3.65
C PHE A 45 -7.39 -8.83 -2.62
N PHE A 46 -6.62 -9.49 -1.75
CA PHE A 46 -7.20 -10.34 -0.71
C PHE A 46 -8.04 -9.56 0.30
N ALA A 47 -7.59 -8.36 0.69
CA ALA A 47 -8.32 -7.48 1.59
C ALA A 47 -9.66 -7.00 1.00
N HIS A 48 -9.81 -7.04 -0.32
CA HIS A 48 -11.06 -6.69 -1.00
C HIS A 48 -12.10 -7.82 -0.97
N SER A 49 -11.72 -9.06 -0.59
CA SER A 49 -12.66 -10.17 -0.48
C SER A 49 -13.69 -9.96 0.64
N ASP A 50 -14.96 -10.30 0.38
CA ASP A 50 -16.11 -10.05 1.28
C ASP A 50 -15.88 -10.56 2.71
N ARG A 51 -15.21 -11.70 2.85
CA ARG A 51 -14.88 -12.32 4.15
C ARG A 51 -13.95 -11.49 5.03
N VAL A 52 -13.05 -10.70 4.42
CA VAL A 52 -12.07 -9.89 5.15
C VAL A 52 -12.65 -8.52 5.51
N GLN A 53 -13.49 -7.95 4.63
CA GLN A 53 -14.14 -6.66 4.88
C GLN A 53 -15.09 -6.71 6.08
N ALA A 54 -15.78 -7.85 6.30
CA ALA A 54 -16.70 -8.04 7.42
C ALA A 54 -16.06 -8.05 8.82
N LYS A 55 -14.73 -8.11 8.93
CA LYS A 55 -13.99 -8.24 10.20
C LYS A 55 -13.15 -7.01 10.56
N ARG A 56 -13.23 -5.92 9.81
CA ARG A 56 -12.34 -4.77 9.97
C ARG A 56 -13.06 -3.63 10.68
N ASP A 57 -12.86 -3.51 11.99
CA ASP A 57 -13.53 -2.50 12.81
C ASP A 57 -12.96 -1.09 12.61
N GLU A 58 -11.64 -0.90 12.44
CA GLU A 58 -11.04 0.42 12.19
C GLU A 58 -9.75 0.35 11.36
N ASP A 59 -9.52 1.37 10.53
CA ASP A 59 -8.23 1.55 9.85
C ASP A 59 -7.23 2.14 10.86
N PRO A 60 -6.08 1.49 11.12
CA PRO A 60 -5.16 1.91 12.18
C PRO A 60 -4.48 3.25 11.87
N VAL A 61 -4.41 3.67 10.61
CA VAL A 61 -3.62 4.82 10.15
C VAL A 61 -4.52 5.89 9.53
N PRO A 62 -4.27 7.20 9.81
CA PRO A 62 -4.99 8.27 9.14
C PRO A 62 -4.89 8.15 7.62
N THR A 63 -6.02 8.28 6.94
CA THR A 63 -6.09 8.06 5.49
C THR A 63 -5.20 8.99 4.69
N TRP A 64 -5.13 10.26 5.07
CA TRP A 64 -4.29 11.23 4.37
C TRP A 64 -2.83 10.81 4.35
N LEU A 65 -2.35 10.17 5.43
CA LEU A 65 -0.97 9.70 5.54
C LEU A 65 -0.74 8.49 4.63
N ASN A 66 -1.69 7.55 4.59
CA ASN A 66 -1.62 6.39 3.70
C ASN A 66 -1.56 6.83 2.23
N VAL A 67 -2.47 7.73 1.84
CA VAL A 67 -2.51 8.29 0.47
C VAL A 67 -1.21 9.04 0.14
N LEU A 68 -0.66 9.81 1.07
CA LEU A 68 0.60 10.51 0.86
C LEU A 68 1.75 9.53 0.58
N VAL A 69 1.88 8.48 1.39
CA VAL A 69 2.93 7.47 1.20
C VAL A 69 2.74 6.72 -0.12
N ASP A 70 1.52 6.34 -0.44
CA ASP A 70 1.20 5.66 -1.70
C ASP A 70 1.56 6.51 -2.93
N LEU A 71 1.27 7.81 -2.89
CA LEU A 71 1.63 8.75 -3.95
C LEU A 71 3.15 8.91 -4.08
N LEU A 72 3.87 8.97 -2.96
CA LEU A 72 5.34 9.04 -2.97
C LEU A 72 5.95 7.78 -3.59
N VAL A 73 5.46 6.59 -3.22
CA VAL A 73 5.93 5.32 -3.81
C VAL A 73 5.60 5.26 -5.30
N LEU A 74 4.38 5.67 -5.70
CA LEU A 74 3.99 5.70 -7.10
C LEU A 74 4.90 6.61 -7.94
N LEU A 75 5.11 7.85 -7.48
CA LEU A 75 5.99 8.81 -8.14
C LEU A 75 7.42 8.30 -8.21
N PHE A 76 7.92 7.67 -7.15
CA PHE A 76 9.26 7.08 -7.11
C PHE A 76 9.42 5.96 -8.14
N LEU A 77 8.44 5.04 -8.23
CA LEU A 77 8.48 3.94 -9.20
C LEU A 77 8.42 4.45 -10.64
N VAL A 78 7.62 5.48 -10.92
CA VAL A 78 7.55 6.12 -12.25
C VAL A 78 8.88 6.80 -12.58
N TRP A 79 9.49 7.50 -11.62
CA TRP A 79 10.76 8.19 -11.81
C TRP A 79 11.92 7.26 -12.16
N HIS A 80 11.89 6.02 -11.64
CA HIS A 80 12.93 5.02 -11.86
C HIS A 80 12.54 3.91 -12.86
N ASP A 81 11.67 4.23 -13.82
CA ASP A 81 11.26 3.36 -14.93
C ASP A 81 10.64 1.99 -14.52
N ALA A 82 10.21 1.85 -13.27
CA ALA A 82 9.51 0.66 -12.76
C ALA A 82 8.02 0.68 -13.14
N VAL A 83 7.73 0.92 -14.42
CA VAL A 83 6.38 1.26 -14.95
C VAL A 83 5.35 0.17 -14.67
N LEU A 84 5.72 -1.11 -14.81
CA LEU A 84 4.82 -2.22 -14.52
C LEU A 84 4.40 -2.22 -13.04
N THR A 85 5.36 -2.09 -12.13
CA THR A 85 5.07 -2.03 -10.70
C THR A 85 4.28 -0.78 -10.35
N ALA A 86 4.56 0.38 -10.97
CA ALA A 86 3.79 1.60 -10.80
C ALA A 86 2.31 1.43 -11.23
N ALA A 87 2.05 0.77 -12.37
CA ALA A 87 0.69 0.52 -12.83
C ALA A 87 -0.11 -0.36 -11.85
N PHE A 88 0.51 -1.41 -11.32
CA PHE A 88 -0.12 -2.25 -10.29
C PHE A 88 -0.22 -1.56 -8.94
N TRP A 89 0.71 -0.66 -8.61
CA TRP A 89 0.62 0.18 -7.42
C TRP A 89 -0.56 1.15 -7.50
N LEU A 90 -0.85 1.69 -8.68
CA LEU A 90 -2.04 2.50 -8.91
C LEU A 90 -3.33 1.67 -8.70
N LEU A 91 -3.35 0.42 -9.15
CA LEU A 91 -4.46 -0.51 -8.86
C LEU A 91 -4.61 -0.78 -7.36
N HIS A 92 -3.49 -0.95 -6.64
CA HIS A 92 -3.48 -1.07 -5.18
C HIS A 92 -4.16 0.13 -4.50
N ILE A 93 -3.81 1.36 -4.88
CA ILE A 93 -4.43 2.60 -4.38
C ILE A 93 -5.94 2.59 -4.67
N GLY A 94 -6.33 2.25 -5.90
CA GLY A 94 -7.72 2.20 -6.33
C GLY A 94 -8.57 1.22 -5.52
N LEU A 95 -8.05 0.00 -5.30
CA LEU A 95 -8.71 -1.03 -4.49
C LEU A 95 -8.85 -0.64 -3.03
N TRP A 96 -7.86 0.05 -2.48
CA TRP A 96 -7.90 0.52 -1.10
C TRP A 96 -8.94 1.64 -0.92
N LEU A 97 -8.96 2.61 -1.84
CA LEU A 97 -9.93 3.70 -1.83
C LEU A 97 -11.37 3.18 -2.03
N SER A 98 -11.58 2.24 -2.96
CA SER A 98 -12.90 1.66 -3.20
C SER A 98 -13.41 0.83 -2.01
N ALA A 99 -12.54 0.02 -1.38
CA ALA A 99 -12.90 -0.72 -0.17
C ALA A 99 -13.34 0.22 0.95
N ARG A 100 -12.68 1.38 1.06
CA ARG A 100 -13.03 2.38 2.07
C ARG A 100 -14.36 3.05 1.78
N GLU A 101 -14.66 3.36 0.53
CA GLU A 101 -15.95 3.94 0.15
C GLU A 101 -17.10 2.97 0.41
N LEU A 102 -16.92 1.68 0.10
CA LEU A 102 -17.88 0.63 0.45
C LEU A 102 -18.17 0.55 1.95
N ARG A 103 -17.15 0.69 2.80
CA ARG A 103 -17.34 0.75 4.27
C ARG A 103 -18.14 1.98 4.70
N ARG A 104 -17.90 3.14 4.09
CA ARG A 104 -18.63 4.38 4.41
C ARG A 104 -20.10 4.31 4.04
N THR A 105 -20.44 3.68 2.91
CA THR A 105 -21.83 3.52 2.47
C THR A 105 -22.56 2.45 3.29
N ALA A 106 -21.90 1.33 3.60
CA ALA A 106 -22.46 0.28 4.46
C ALA A 106 -22.78 0.78 5.88
N GLY A 107 -21.93 1.63 6.46
CA GLY A 107 -22.18 2.24 7.78
C GLY A 107 -23.31 3.29 7.80
N ARG A 108 -23.79 3.74 6.63
CA ARG A 108 -24.87 4.73 6.49
C ARG A 108 -26.24 4.13 6.17
N ALA A 109 -26.34 2.82 5.95
CA ALA A 109 -27.63 2.18 5.73
C ALA A 109 -28.47 2.25 7.02
N PRO A 110 -29.71 2.80 6.98
CA PRO A 110 -30.61 2.72 8.13
C PRO A 110 -30.90 1.24 8.40
N LYS A 111 -30.78 0.84 9.67
CA LYS A 111 -31.19 -0.48 10.15
C LYS A 111 -32.67 -0.70 9.94
#